data_AF-A0A137P0J1-F1
#
_entry.id   AF-A0A137P0J1-F1
#
_cell.length_a   1.000
_cell.length_b   1.000
_cell.length_c   1.000
_cell.angle_alpha   90.00
_cell.angle_beta   90.00
_cell.angle_gamma   90.00
#
_symmetry.space_group_name_H-M   'P 1'
#
loop_
_entity.id
_entity.type
_entity.pdbx_description
1 polymer ?
#
loop_
_entity_poly.entity_id
_entity_poly.type
_entity_poly.pdbx_seq_one_letter_code
_entity_poly.pdbx_strand_id
1 'polypeptide(L)'
;MSYYEQVSDDETLDFVFCYNAFQWIPEYHPTKYRICYSPSYNVLDFTDKFNNITSKYLTKFLIQRYSELKHGRLNSLTIFIYKLELEDLDKVMVRFYFTPLEVIQNYIDSFSS
;
A
#
# COMPACT_ATOMS: atom_id res chain seq x y z
N MET A 1 5.86 15.01 -6.99
CA MET A 1 5.28 13.97 -7.86
C MET A 1 5.20 12.68 -7.08
N SER A 2 4.00 12.20 -6.84
CA SER A 2 3.72 10.98 -6.07
C SER A 2 3.01 9.97 -6.97
N TYR A 3 3.32 8.68 -6.85
CA TYR A 3 2.54 7.64 -7.56
C TYR A 3 1.13 7.46 -6.98
N TYR A 4 0.75 8.21 -5.95
CA TYR A 4 -0.64 8.31 -5.48
C TYR A 4 -1.45 9.41 -6.18
N GLU A 5 -0.83 10.12 -7.13
CA GLU A 5 -1.42 11.15 -7.98
C GLU A 5 -1.40 10.69 -9.43
N GLN A 6 -2.03 11.46 -10.32
CA GLN A 6 -1.93 11.27 -11.76
C GLN A 6 -0.49 11.55 -12.22
N VAL A 7 0.10 10.62 -12.97
CA VAL A 7 1.47 10.70 -13.49
C VAL A 7 1.54 10.67 -15.02
N SER A 8 0.43 10.31 -15.68
CA SER A 8 0.28 10.29 -17.13
C SER A 8 -1.13 10.75 -17.50
N ASP A 9 -1.34 11.14 -18.75
CA ASP A 9 -2.68 11.42 -19.26
C ASP A 9 -3.52 10.13 -19.29
N ASP A 10 -4.85 10.27 -19.30
CA ASP A 10 -5.76 9.14 -19.35
C ASP A 10 -5.57 8.29 -20.62
N GLU A 11 -5.75 6.98 -20.51
CA GLU A 11 -5.62 6.00 -21.60
C GLU A 11 -4.30 6.06 -22.40
N THR A 12 -3.19 6.42 -21.74
CA THR A 12 -1.88 6.50 -22.41
C THR A 12 -0.99 5.30 -22.12
N LEU A 13 -1.16 4.64 -20.98
CA LEU A 13 -0.29 3.56 -20.52
C LEU A 13 -0.75 2.21 -21.07
N ASP A 14 0.19 1.42 -21.60
CA ASP A 14 -0.06 0.03 -22.00
C ASP A 14 0.20 -0.97 -20.85
N PHE A 15 1.00 -0.56 -19.85
CA PHE A 15 1.38 -1.40 -18.72
C PHE A 15 1.80 -0.53 -17.52
N VAL A 16 1.37 -0.93 -16.32
CA VAL A 16 1.81 -0.36 -15.06
C VAL A 16 2.46 -1.45 -14.21
N PHE A 17 3.65 -1.17 -13.68
CA PHE A 17 4.37 -2.05 -12.77
C PHE A 17 4.75 -1.31 -11.50
N CYS A 18 4.30 -1.83 -10.36
CA CYS A 18 4.67 -1.33 -9.04
C CYS A 18 5.35 -2.45 -8.26
N TYR A 19 6.63 -2.25 -7.91
CA TYR A 19 7.44 -3.23 -7.20
C TYR A 19 7.95 -2.68 -5.88
N ASN A 20 7.49 -3.25 -4.76
CA ASN A 20 7.95 -2.92 -3.41
C ASN A 20 7.90 -1.42 -3.07
N ALA A 21 6.99 -0.68 -3.70
CA ALA A 21 6.78 0.74 -3.46
C ALA A 21 5.54 1.00 -2.58
N PHE A 22 4.55 0.11 -2.62
CA PHE A 22 3.24 0.40 -2.05
C PHE A 22 3.21 0.51 -0.51
N GLN A 23 4.09 -0.24 0.17
CA GLN A 23 4.36 -0.16 1.62
C GLN A 23 4.77 1.23 2.15
N TRP A 24 5.20 2.14 1.28
CA TRP A 24 5.64 3.49 1.64
C TRP A 24 4.47 4.46 1.67
N ILE A 25 3.91 4.63 2.85
CA ILE A 25 2.76 5.51 3.05
C ILE A 25 3.23 6.97 3.19
N PRO A 26 2.61 7.93 2.50
CA PRO A 26 3.02 9.34 2.55
C PRO A 26 2.52 10.06 3.81
N GLU A 27 1.46 9.56 4.47
CA GLU A 27 1.00 10.02 5.77
C GLU A 27 1.87 9.46 6.91
N TYR A 28 2.43 10.35 7.74
CA TYR A 28 3.12 9.97 8.96
C TYR A 28 2.14 9.89 10.12
N HIS A 29 2.16 8.77 10.85
CA HIS A 29 1.47 8.65 12.12
C HIS A 29 2.48 8.33 13.23
N PRO A 30 2.65 9.21 14.23
CA PRO A 30 3.56 8.93 15.33
C PRO A 30 3.02 7.76 16.15
N THR A 31 3.89 6.79 16.44
CA THR A 31 3.56 5.69 17.35
C THR A 31 4.68 5.54 18.38
N LYS A 32 4.36 4.92 19.52
CA LYS A 32 5.37 4.58 20.54
C LYS A 32 6.33 3.48 20.06
N TYR A 33 5.94 2.74 19.03
CA TYR A 33 6.78 1.76 18.33
C TYR A 33 7.52 2.51 17.25
N ARG A 34 8.84 2.39 17.22
CA ARG A 34 9.69 3.31 16.46
C ARG A 34 9.27 3.43 14.99
N ILE A 35 9.72 2.54 14.13
CA ILE A 35 9.91 2.90 12.73
C ILE A 35 8.78 2.36 11.85
N CYS A 36 8.46 1.11 12.06
CA CYS A 36 7.41 0.40 11.36
C CYS A 36 6.36 0.02 12.40
N TYR A 37 5.10 0.05 11.99
CA TYR A 37 4.05 -0.56 12.77
C TYR A 37 3.74 -1.95 12.19
N SER A 38 3.73 -2.96 13.05
CA SER A 38 3.27 -4.30 12.72
C SER A 38 1.99 -4.59 13.49
N PRO A 39 0.95 -5.16 12.86
CA PRO A 39 -0.24 -5.64 13.57
C PRO A 39 0.09 -6.63 14.70
N SER A 40 1.24 -7.32 14.62
CA SER A 40 1.74 -8.21 15.68
C SER A 40 2.02 -7.53 17.02
N TYR A 41 2.14 -6.20 17.05
CA TYR A 41 2.23 -5.43 18.30
C TYR A 41 0.90 -5.39 19.08
N ASN A 42 -0.19 -5.93 18.53
CA ASN A 42 -1.50 -6.07 19.16
C ASN A 42 -2.08 -4.77 19.72
N VAL A 43 -1.83 -3.64 19.05
CA VAL A 43 -2.46 -2.35 19.37
C VAL A 43 -3.54 -2.06 18.34
N LEU A 44 -4.77 -2.46 18.66
CA LEU A 44 -5.93 -2.40 17.77
C LEU A 44 -6.12 -1.02 17.13
N ASP A 45 -6.09 0.06 17.92
CA ASP A 45 -6.26 1.42 17.40
C ASP A 45 -5.23 1.79 16.32
N PHE A 46 -3.98 1.33 16.47
CA PHE A 46 -2.95 1.54 15.46
C PHE A 46 -3.15 0.61 14.27
N THR A 47 -3.51 -0.67 14.48
CA THR A 47 -3.83 -1.61 13.39
C THR A 47 -4.88 -1.03 12.47
N ASP A 48 -6.02 -0.64 13.04
CA ASP A 48 -7.15 -0.12 12.28
C ASP A 48 -6.78 1.17 11.55
N LYS A 49 -6.00 2.03 12.19
CA LYS A 49 -5.55 3.27 11.59
C LYS A 49 -4.60 3.06 10.42
N PHE A 50 -3.58 2.22 10.56
CA PHE A 50 -2.66 1.94 9.46
C PHE A 50 -3.34 1.16 8.33
N ASN A 51 -4.26 0.23 8.65
CA ASN A 51 -5.12 -0.40 7.65
C ASN A 51 -5.90 0.66 6.86
N ASN A 52 -6.60 1.57 7.55
CA ASN A 52 -7.37 2.62 6.90
C ASN A 52 -6.52 3.53 6.00
N ILE A 53 -5.35 3.94 6.47
CA ILE A 53 -4.43 4.76 5.67
C ILE A 53 -3.97 3.98 4.43
N THR A 54 -3.62 2.71 4.59
CA THR A 54 -3.15 1.88 3.47
C THR A 54 -4.26 1.69 2.45
N SER A 55 -5.46 1.33 2.88
CA SER A 55 -6.62 1.20 2.02
C SER A 55 -6.89 2.46 1.21
N LYS A 56 -6.88 3.63 1.88
CA LYS A 56 -7.04 4.94 1.23
C LYS A 56 -6.04 5.14 0.10
N TYR A 57 -4.77 4.84 0.34
CA TYR A 57 -3.72 5.02 -0.65
C TYR A 57 -3.71 3.93 -1.74
N LEU A 58 -4.18 2.72 -1.43
CA LEU A 58 -4.37 1.64 -2.41
C LEU A 58 -5.47 2.03 -3.39
N THR A 59 -6.60 2.48 -2.87
CA THR A 59 -7.72 2.97 -3.67
C THR A 59 -7.28 4.11 -4.57
N LYS A 60 -6.56 5.10 -4.03
CA LYS A 60 -6.02 6.20 -4.86
C LYS A 60 -5.11 5.68 -5.97
N PHE A 61 -4.15 4.81 -5.64
CA PHE A 61 -3.26 4.23 -6.63
C PHE A 61 -4.04 3.49 -7.73
N LEU A 62 -4.97 2.61 -7.36
CA LEU A 62 -5.76 1.82 -8.30
C LEU A 62 -6.62 2.70 -9.21
N ILE A 63 -7.31 3.69 -8.67
CA ILE A 63 -8.12 4.64 -9.46
C ILE A 63 -7.26 5.39 -10.47
N GLN A 64 -6.13 5.94 -10.04
CA GLN A 64 -5.25 6.71 -10.93
C GLN A 64 -4.64 5.83 -12.02
N ARG A 65 -4.14 4.63 -11.66
CA ARG A 65 -3.59 3.70 -12.65
C ARG A 65 -4.66 3.16 -13.59
N TYR A 66 -5.90 3.00 -13.13
CA TYR A 66 -7.00 2.57 -13.97
C TYR A 66 -7.35 3.62 -15.03
N SER A 67 -7.40 4.91 -14.69
CA SER A 67 -7.70 5.96 -15.68
C SER A 67 -6.58 6.14 -16.71
N GLU A 68 -5.33 6.00 -16.27
CA GLU A 68 -4.15 6.14 -17.13
C GLU A 68 -3.93 4.96 -18.08
N LEU A 69 -4.46 3.77 -17.75
CA LEU A 69 -4.33 2.58 -18.58
C LEU A 69 -5.31 2.62 -19.76
N LYS A 70 -4.83 2.25 -20.94
CA LYS A 70 -5.72 1.95 -22.07
C LYS A 70 -6.67 0.83 -21.69
N HIS A 71 -7.89 0.87 -22.22
CA HIS A 71 -8.89 -0.16 -21.99
C HIS A 71 -8.35 -1.58 -22.28
N GLY A 72 -8.58 -2.51 -21.35
CA GLY A 72 -8.12 -3.91 -21.47
C GLY A 72 -6.63 -4.14 -21.21
N ARG A 73 -5.89 -3.17 -20.68
CA ARG A 73 -4.48 -3.30 -20.31
C ARG A 73 -4.25 -3.72 -18.87
N LEU A 74 -3.02 -4.13 -18.58
CA LEU A 74 -2.64 -4.79 -17.33
C LEU A 74 -2.01 -3.82 -16.33
N ASN A 75 -2.50 -3.86 -15.09
CA ASN A 75 -1.81 -3.31 -13.93
C ASN A 75 -1.21 -4.45 -13.10
N SER A 76 0.11 -4.46 -12.93
CA SER A 76 0.81 -5.42 -12.07
C SER A 76 1.29 -4.75 -10.80
N LEU A 77 0.77 -5.22 -9.67
CA LEU A 77 1.10 -4.74 -8.34
C LEU A 77 1.83 -5.84 -7.56
N THR A 78 3.11 -5.61 -7.26
CA THR A 78 3.90 -6.47 -6.38
C THR A 78 4.07 -5.79 -5.03
N ILE A 79 3.47 -6.39 -4.01
CA ILE A 79 3.51 -5.90 -2.63
C ILE A 79 4.44 -6.81 -1.84
N PHE A 80 5.36 -6.20 -1.09
CA PHE A 80 6.18 -6.95 -0.13
C PHE A 80 5.31 -7.33 1.07
N ILE A 81 4.92 -8.60 1.14
CA ILE A 81 4.22 -9.17 2.28
C ILE A 81 5.27 -9.92 3.10
N TYR A 82 5.59 -9.41 4.29
CA TYR A 82 6.49 -10.09 5.21
C TYR A 82 5.74 -10.47 6.47
N LYS A 83 5.94 -11.70 6.92
CA LYS A 83 5.55 -12.15 8.26
C LYS A 83 6.77 -11.96 9.16
N LEU A 84 6.83 -10.81 9.82
CA LEU A 84 7.97 -10.48 10.70
C LEU A 84 7.85 -11.30 11.98
N GLU A 85 8.85 -12.12 12.26
CA GLU A 85 9.13 -12.54 13.64
C GLU A 85 9.85 -11.38 14.34
N LEU A 86 9.40 -11.05 15.55
CA LEU A 86 9.59 -9.75 16.21
C LEU A 86 11.04 -9.39 16.60
N GLU A 87 12.02 -10.26 16.37
CA GLU A 87 13.34 -10.15 16.99
C GLU A 87 14.34 -9.23 16.25
N ASP A 88 14.05 -8.77 15.02
CA ASP A 88 15.08 -8.12 14.18
C ASP A 88 14.88 -6.61 13.85
N LEU A 89 13.89 -5.92 14.42
CA LEU A 89 13.51 -4.56 13.94
C LEU A 89 14.03 -3.35 14.72
N ASP A 90 14.95 -3.53 15.65
CA ASP A 90 15.40 -2.43 16.53
C ASP A 90 16.38 -1.42 15.91
N LYS A 91 16.74 -1.54 14.62
CA LYS A 91 17.93 -0.85 14.08
C LYS A 91 17.78 0.07 12.86
N VAL A 92 16.61 0.24 12.23
CA VAL A 92 16.51 1.04 10.98
C VAL A 92 15.25 1.87 10.92
N MET A 93 15.33 3.13 10.45
CA MET A 93 14.21 4.08 10.26
C MET A 93 13.62 4.06 8.84
N VAL A 94 12.30 3.83 8.72
CA VAL A 94 11.58 3.39 7.52
C VAL A 94 10.05 3.61 7.68
N ARG A 95 9.43 4.47 6.86
CA ARG A 95 7.98 4.69 6.82
C ARG A 95 7.25 3.50 6.17
N PHE A 96 7.12 2.39 6.89
CA PHE A 96 6.72 1.10 6.31
C PHE A 96 5.55 0.46 7.08
N TYR A 97 4.52 0.02 6.36
CA TYR A 97 3.42 -0.77 6.91
C TYR A 97 3.24 -2.09 6.15
N PHE A 98 3.11 -3.18 6.91
CA PHE A 98 2.84 -4.52 6.37
C PHE A 98 1.33 -4.77 6.41
N THR A 99 0.65 -4.47 5.32
CA THR A 99 -0.78 -4.75 5.19
C THR A 99 -1.01 -6.25 5.05
N PRO A 100 -1.92 -6.86 5.82
CA PRO A 100 -2.28 -8.26 5.66
C PRO A 100 -2.80 -8.55 4.23
N LEU A 101 -2.45 -9.72 3.68
CA LEU A 101 -2.87 -10.14 2.34
C LEU A 101 -4.40 -10.12 2.18
N GLU A 102 -5.12 -10.57 3.20
CA GLU A 102 -6.59 -10.63 3.21
C GLU A 102 -7.23 -9.26 3.02
N VAL A 103 -6.65 -8.22 3.63
CA VAL A 103 -7.11 -6.83 3.48
C VAL A 103 -6.90 -6.37 2.04
N ILE A 104 -5.71 -6.61 1.47
CA ILE A 104 -5.40 -6.26 0.08
C ILE A 104 -6.35 -6.97 -0.90
N GLN A 105 -6.56 -8.28 -0.72
CA GLN A 105 -7.39 -9.09 -1.61
C GLN A 105 -8.85 -8.62 -1.58
N ASN A 106 -9.42 -8.41 -0.40
CA ASN A 106 -10.80 -7.92 -0.27
C ASN A 106 -11.02 -6.59 -1.00
N TYR A 107 -10.02 -5.69 -0.99
CA TYR A 107 -10.11 -4.43 -1.72
C TYR A 107 -10.02 -4.62 -3.24
N ILE A 108 -9.11 -5.46 -3.72
CA ILE A 108 -9.00 -5.77 -5.16
C ILE A 108 -10.31 -6.34 -5.67
N ASP A 109 -10.88 -7.31 -4.96
CA ASP A 109 -12.14 -7.96 -5.35
C ASP A 109 -13.29 -6.94 -5.45
N SER A 110 -13.38 -6.02 -4.49
CA SER A 110 -14.39 -4.93 -4.49
C SER A 110 -14.22 -3.91 -5.60
N PHE A 111 -13.01 -3.79 -6.16
CA PHE A 111 -12.71 -2.86 -7.26
C PHE A 111 -12.97 -3.48 -8.64
N SER A 112 -12.91 -4.81 -8.72
CA SER A 112 -13.13 -5.58 -9.94
C SER A 112 -14.58 -6.07 -10.15
N SER A 113 -15.49 -5.77 -9.23
CA SER A 113 -16.92 -6.13 -9.28
C SER A 113 -17.79 -4.99 -9.77
#